data_AF-A0A2P5EQV8-F1
#
_entry.id   AF-A0A2P5EQV8-F1
#
_cell.length_a   1.000
_cell.length_b   1.000
_cell.length_c   1.000
_cell.angle_alpha   90.00
_cell.angle_beta   90.00
_cell.angle_gamma   90.00
#
_symmetry.space_group_name_H-M   'P 1'
#
loop_
_entity.id
_entity.type
_entity.pdbx_description
1 polymer ?
#
loop_
_entity_poly.entity_id
_entity_poly.type
_entity_poly.pdbx_seq_one_letter_code
_entity_poly.pdbx_strand_id
1 'polypeptide(L)'
;MAAKARNPRKTRNPDLIRGVGKHSRSKMYHKRGLWAIKAKNGGVFPRHDPKPAAEAPTQKAPKFYPAEDVKKPLINKRKPKPTKLRASITPGTVLIILAGRFKGKRVVFLKQLTSGLLLVTGPFKINGVPLRRVNQSYVIGTSTKVDISGVNVEKFDDKYFAKEAEKKKKKGEGEFFEAEKEEKKQLPQGKKDDQKAVDAALIKSIEAVPDLKTYLGARFSLKSGMKPHELVF
;
A
#
# COMPACT_ATOMS: atom_id res chain seq x y z
N MET A 1 11.13 -32.29 -24.24
CA MET A 1 10.55 -31.05 -24.78
C MET A 1 9.90 -30.26 -23.65
N ALA A 2 10.58 -29.24 -23.09
CA ALA A 2 10.01 -28.41 -22.03
C ALA A 2 8.76 -27.67 -22.57
N ALA A 3 7.64 -27.73 -21.84
CA ALA A 3 6.43 -27.03 -22.22
C ALA A 3 6.71 -25.52 -22.31
N LYS A 4 6.61 -24.94 -23.53
CA LYS A 4 6.70 -23.49 -23.75
C LYS A 4 5.79 -22.79 -22.74
N ALA A 5 6.36 -21.87 -21.97
CA ALA A 5 5.62 -21.03 -21.03
C ALA A 5 4.44 -20.39 -21.77
N ARG A 6 3.22 -20.73 -21.37
CA ARG A 6 2.01 -20.17 -21.99
C ARG A 6 1.98 -18.68 -21.69
N ASN A 7 2.02 -17.86 -22.74
CA ASN A 7 1.78 -16.42 -22.63
C ASN A 7 0.50 -16.16 -21.81
N PRO A 8 0.49 -15.14 -20.93
CA PRO A 8 -0.67 -14.84 -20.10
C PRO A 8 -1.89 -14.59 -21.00
N ARG A 9 -2.97 -15.33 -20.73
CA ARG A 9 -4.18 -15.34 -21.55
C ARG A 9 -4.93 -14.00 -21.38
N LYS A 10 -4.65 -13.01 -22.23
CA LYS A 10 -5.41 -11.75 -22.28
C LYS A 10 -6.88 -12.04 -22.61
N THR A 11 -7.81 -11.33 -21.98
CA THR A 11 -9.24 -11.51 -22.24
C THR A 11 -9.56 -11.09 -23.67
N ARG A 12 -10.30 -11.94 -24.42
CA ARG A 12 -10.75 -11.61 -25.79
C ARG A 12 -12.01 -10.72 -25.81
N ASN A 13 -12.56 -10.41 -24.63
CA ASN A 13 -13.68 -9.50 -24.41
C ASN A 13 -13.20 -8.38 -23.48
N PRO A 14 -12.96 -7.16 -23.98
CA PRO A 14 -12.68 -6.03 -23.11
C PRO A 14 -13.95 -5.66 -22.33
N ASP A 15 -13.79 -5.08 -21.14
CA ASP A 15 -14.91 -4.59 -20.34
C ASP A 15 -15.46 -3.30 -20.96
N LEU A 16 -16.79 -3.18 -21.04
CA LEU A 16 -17.47 -1.91 -21.36
C LEU A 16 -17.58 -1.05 -20.10
N ILE A 17 -18.04 -1.68 -19.03
CA ILE A 17 -18.03 -1.18 -17.65
C ILE A 17 -17.64 -2.34 -16.74
N ARG A 18 -17.27 -2.05 -15.48
CA ARG A 18 -16.83 -3.09 -14.54
C ARG A 18 -17.90 -4.18 -14.37
N GLY A 19 -17.57 -5.40 -14.80
CA GLY A 19 -18.45 -6.57 -14.71
C GLY A 19 -19.31 -6.84 -15.96
N VAL A 20 -19.28 -5.95 -16.95
CA VAL A 20 -20.01 -6.12 -18.22
C VAL A 20 -19.02 -6.08 -19.38
N GLY A 21 -18.90 -7.19 -20.09
CA GLY A 21 -18.05 -7.27 -21.29
C GLY A 21 -18.66 -6.55 -22.48
N LYS A 22 -17.82 -6.00 -23.36
CA LYS A 22 -18.22 -5.29 -24.59
C LYS A 22 -18.96 -6.17 -25.60
N HIS A 23 -18.65 -7.46 -25.64
CA HIS A 23 -19.24 -8.42 -26.56
C HIS A 23 -20.23 -9.35 -25.86
N SER A 24 -21.33 -9.66 -26.55
CA SER A 24 -22.34 -10.64 -26.13
C SER A 24 -21.81 -12.07 -26.13
N ARG A 25 -22.57 -12.99 -25.51
CA ARG A 25 -22.22 -14.42 -25.42
C ARG A 25 -22.07 -15.09 -26.78
N SER A 26 -22.95 -14.79 -27.74
CA SER A 26 -22.91 -15.35 -29.10
C SER A 26 -21.68 -14.88 -29.88
N LYS A 27 -21.39 -13.57 -29.85
CA LYS A 27 -20.17 -13.03 -30.49
C LYS A 27 -18.90 -13.63 -29.88
N MET A 28 -18.88 -13.81 -28.55
CA MET A 28 -17.76 -14.46 -27.86
C MET A 28 -17.63 -15.95 -28.15
N TYR A 29 -18.74 -16.65 -28.40
CA TYR A 29 -18.74 -18.06 -28.80
C TYR A 29 -18.00 -18.27 -30.12
N HIS A 30 -18.27 -17.41 -31.12
CA HIS A 30 -17.56 -17.42 -32.40
C HIS A 30 -16.10 -16.97 -32.26
N LYS A 31 -15.85 -15.85 -31.59
CA LYS A 31 -14.50 -15.27 -31.40
C LYS A 31 -13.54 -16.17 -30.60
N ARG A 32 -14.07 -17.03 -29.72
CA ARG A 32 -13.27 -18.03 -28.99
C ARG A 32 -13.02 -19.31 -29.80
N GLY A 33 -13.66 -19.47 -30.95
CA GLY A 33 -13.59 -20.71 -31.74
C GLY A 33 -14.27 -21.89 -31.06
N LEU A 34 -15.14 -21.64 -30.07
CA LEU A 34 -15.82 -22.71 -29.33
C LEU A 34 -16.74 -23.52 -30.25
N TRP A 35 -17.33 -22.87 -31.25
CA TRP A 35 -18.11 -23.52 -32.31
C TRP A 35 -17.30 -24.58 -33.06
N ALA A 36 -16.06 -24.26 -33.46
CA ALA A 36 -15.18 -25.17 -34.19
C ALA A 36 -14.71 -26.33 -33.30
N ILE A 37 -14.40 -26.06 -32.02
CA ILE A 37 -14.03 -27.11 -31.05
C ILE A 37 -15.21 -28.06 -30.81
N LYS A 38 -16.43 -27.51 -30.68
CA LYS A 38 -17.64 -28.31 -30.50
C LYS A 38 -17.93 -29.16 -31.74
N ALA A 39 -17.78 -28.61 -32.94
CA ALA A 39 -17.95 -29.34 -34.19
C ALA A 39 -16.94 -30.49 -34.33
N LYS A 40 -15.67 -30.26 -33.98
CA LYS A 40 -14.60 -31.28 -34.03
C LYS A 40 -14.82 -32.45 -33.07
N ASN A 41 -15.55 -32.23 -31.98
CA ASN A 41 -15.78 -33.23 -30.93
C ASN A 41 -17.22 -33.76 -30.95
N GLY A 42 -17.81 -33.93 -32.14
CA GLY A 42 -19.13 -34.55 -32.30
C GLY A 42 -20.26 -33.80 -31.61
N GLY A 43 -20.17 -32.47 -31.49
CA GLY A 43 -21.19 -31.65 -30.83
C GLY A 43 -21.02 -31.51 -29.31
N VAL A 44 -19.98 -32.08 -28.70
CA VAL A 44 -19.75 -32.04 -27.24
C VAL A 44 -18.45 -31.32 -26.91
N PHE A 45 -18.36 -30.66 -25.75
CA PHE A 45 -17.10 -30.06 -25.29
C PHE A 45 -16.22 -31.09 -24.56
N PRO A 46 -14.88 -31.05 -24.71
CA PRO A 46 -13.98 -31.93 -23.96
C PRO A 46 -14.18 -31.81 -22.45
N ARG A 47 -14.24 -32.96 -21.76
CA ARG A 47 -14.25 -33.04 -20.29
C ARG A 47 -12.87 -33.46 -19.77
N HIS A 48 -12.46 -32.91 -18.64
CA HIS A 48 -11.27 -33.34 -17.90
C HIS A 48 -11.73 -33.79 -16.52
N ASP A 49 -11.90 -35.09 -16.34
CA ASP A 49 -12.26 -35.65 -15.05
C ASP A 49 -11.05 -35.57 -14.10
N PRO A 50 -11.27 -35.21 -12.82
CA PRO A 50 -10.19 -35.09 -11.86
C PRO A 50 -9.53 -36.46 -11.64
N LYS A 51 -8.20 -36.52 -11.81
CA LYS A 51 -7.40 -37.71 -11.52
C LYS A 51 -7.54 -38.06 -10.02
N PRO A 52 -7.74 -39.34 -9.65
CA PRO A 52 -7.86 -39.74 -8.25
C PRO A 52 -6.63 -39.28 -7.45
N ALA A 53 -6.88 -38.60 -6.33
CA ALA A 53 -5.83 -38.09 -5.45
C ALA A 53 -5.17 -39.25 -4.70
N ALA A 54 -3.84 -39.22 -4.60
CA ALA A 54 -3.06 -40.20 -3.85
C ALA A 54 -3.42 -40.20 -2.36
N GLU A 55 -3.40 -41.37 -1.73
CA GLU A 55 -3.77 -41.58 -0.33
C GLU A 55 -2.90 -40.74 0.61
N ALA A 56 -3.55 -39.91 1.45
CA ALA A 56 -2.87 -39.06 2.42
C ALA A 56 -2.44 -39.86 3.66
N PRO A 57 -1.30 -39.53 4.30
CA PRO A 57 -0.82 -40.21 5.49
C PRO A 57 -1.79 -40.05 6.68
N THR A 58 -1.92 -41.11 7.49
CA THR A 58 -2.83 -41.20 8.64
C THR A 58 -2.45 -40.21 9.75
N GLN A 59 -3.36 -39.28 10.08
CA GLN A 59 -3.18 -38.30 11.16
C GLN A 59 -3.65 -38.88 12.50
N LYS A 60 -2.81 -38.84 13.55
CA LYS A 60 -3.17 -39.30 14.91
C LYS A 60 -4.12 -38.30 15.58
N ALA A 61 -5.14 -38.80 16.27
CA ALA A 61 -6.12 -37.98 16.98
C ALA A 61 -5.50 -37.24 18.20
N PRO A 62 -5.99 -36.03 18.54
CA PRO A 62 -5.54 -35.32 19.74
C PRO A 62 -5.93 -36.06 21.02
N LYS A 63 -5.10 -35.96 22.06
CA LYS A 63 -5.32 -36.60 23.37
C LYS A 63 -6.33 -35.85 24.26
N PHE A 64 -6.55 -34.57 24.01
CA PHE A 64 -7.42 -33.70 24.80
C PHE A 64 -8.54 -33.12 23.94
N TYR A 65 -9.77 -33.18 24.46
CA TYR A 65 -10.97 -32.60 23.86
C TYR A 65 -11.56 -31.55 24.83
N PRO A 66 -11.86 -30.33 24.37
CA PRO A 66 -12.56 -29.35 25.19
C PRO A 66 -14.00 -29.80 25.47
N ALA A 67 -14.60 -29.29 26.56
CA ALA A 67 -15.98 -29.60 26.92
C ALA A 67 -17.01 -29.00 25.95
N GLU A 68 -16.66 -27.90 25.26
CA GLU A 68 -17.51 -27.22 24.29
C GLU A 68 -16.78 -27.00 22.96
N ASP A 69 -17.49 -27.21 21.85
CA ASP A 69 -16.99 -26.95 20.51
C ASP A 69 -17.20 -25.50 20.08
N VAL A 70 -16.12 -24.86 19.60
CA VAL A 70 -16.20 -23.54 18.98
C VAL A 70 -16.74 -23.67 17.55
N LYS A 71 -17.91 -23.10 17.29
CA LYS A 71 -18.51 -23.08 15.94
C LYS A 71 -17.56 -22.45 14.92
N LYS A 72 -17.39 -23.10 13.77
CA LYS A 72 -16.58 -22.57 12.66
C LYS A 72 -17.21 -21.29 12.10
N PRO A 73 -16.43 -20.21 11.90
CA PRO A 73 -16.94 -18.99 11.30
C PRO A 73 -17.36 -19.22 9.85
N LEU A 74 -18.40 -18.50 9.42
CA LEU A 74 -18.89 -18.55 8.03
C LEU A 74 -17.82 -18.04 7.05
N ILE A 75 -17.79 -18.63 5.85
CA ILE A 75 -16.81 -18.27 4.81
C ILE A 75 -17.09 -16.85 4.30
N ASN A 76 -16.20 -15.91 4.63
CA ASN A 76 -16.24 -14.55 4.10
C ASN A 76 -15.38 -14.43 2.83
N LYS A 77 -16.01 -14.12 1.69
CA LYS A 77 -15.31 -13.92 0.40
C LYS A 77 -14.73 -12.52 0.20
N ARG A 78 -14.92 -11.59 1.15
CA ARG A 78 -14.42 -10.21 1.05
C ARG A 78 -12.91 -10.19 1.28
N LYS A 79 -12.16 -9.70 0.29
CA LYS A 79 -10.72 -9.44 0.41
C LYS A 79 -10.49 -7.94 0.59
N PRO A 80 -9.65 -7.52 1.57
CA PRO A 80 -9.28 -6.11 1.71
C PRO A 80 -8.56 -5.65 0.44
N LYS A 81 -8.93 -4.46 -0.04
CA LYS A 81 -8.34 -3.83 -1.22
C LYS A 81 -7.48 -2.66 -0.78
N PRO A 82 -6.39 -2.35 -1.50
CA PRO A 82 -5.63 -1.14 -1.24
C PRO A 82 -6.53 0.10 -1.41
N THR A 83 -6.23 1.15 -0.65
CA THR A 83 -6.95 2.41 -0.72
C THR A 83 -6.76 3.03 -2.10
N LYS A 84 -7.83 3.61 -2.66
CA LYS A 84 -7.73 4.35 -3.92
C LYS A 84 -7.14 5.72 -3.64
N LEU A 85 -6.17 6.11 -4.46
CA LEU A 85 -5.53 7.40 -4.40
C LEU A 85 -6.53 8.50 -4.83
N ARG A 86 -6.68 9.56 -4.03
CA ARG A 86 -7.48 10.75 -4.38
C ARG A 86 -6.85 11.49 -5.56
N ALA A 87 -7.67 12.02 -6.47
CA ALA A 87 -7.18 12.77 -7.63
C ALA A 87 -6.33 14.00 -7.28
N SER A 88 -6.58 14.63 -6.13
CA SER A 88 -5.81 15.79 -5.64
C SER A 88 -4.37 15.43 -5.24
N ILE A 89 -4.07 14.15 -5.01
CA ILE A 89 -2.76 13.69 -4.57
C ILE A 89 -2.06 13.10 -5.80
N THR A 90 -1.04 13.79 -6.28
CA THR A 90 -0.18 13.32 -7.38
C THR A 90 1.26 13.31 -6.89
N PRO A 91 2.15 12.43 -7.40
CA PRO A 91 3.58 12.49 -7.04
C PRO A 91 4.09 13.93 -7.21
N GLY A 92 4.69 14.52 -6.19
CA GLY A 92 5.04 15.95 -6.19
C GLY A 92 4.15 16.85 -5.36
N THR A 93 2.91 16.46 -5.13
CA THR A 93 1.95 17.29 -4.41
C THR A 93 2.39 17.54 -2.98
N VAL A 94 2.30 18.80 -2.55
CA VAL A 94 2.48 19.15 -1.14
C VAL A 94 1.22 18.75 -0.36
N LEU A 95 1.46 18.20 0.81
CA LEU A 95 0.46 17.60 1.68
C LEU A 95 0.54 18.27 3.05
N ILE A 96 -0.61 18.57 3.65
CA ILE A 96 -0.69 19.04 5.03
C ILE A 96 -1.08 17.86 5.91
N ILE A 97 -0.21 17.48 6.85
CA ILE A 97 -0.52 16.41 7.81
C ILE A 97 -1.47 16.95 8.87
N LEU A 98 -2.57 16.26 9.13
CA LEU A 98 -3.56 16.66 10.14
C LEU A 98 -3.36 15.97 11.49
N ALA A 99 -2.82 14.75 11.51
CA ALA A 99 -2.75 13.91 12.70
C ALA A 99 -1.32 13.51 13.12
N GLY A 100 -1.15 13.23 14.41
CA GLY A 100 0.10 12.76 15.00
C GLY A 100 1.11 13.86 15.31
N ARG A 101 2.37 13.46 15.57
CA ARG A 101 3.45 14.37 15.99
C ARG A 101 3.73 15.50 14.99
N PHE A 102 3.55 15.23 13.70
CA PHE A 102 3.82 16.17 12.61
C PHE A 102 2.57 16.93 12.12
N LYS A 103 1.51 17.01 12.94
CA LYS A 103 0.30 17.79 12.61
C LYS A 103 0.64 19.24 12.21
N GLY A 104 -0.04 19.76 11.20
CA GLY A 104 0.18 21.08 10.60
C GLY A 104 1.44 21.20 9.73
N LYS A 105 2.31 20.18 9.65
CA LYS A 105 3.50 20.26 8.79
C LYS A 105 3.13 20.03 7.33
N ARG A 106 3.77 20.80 6.46
CA ARG A 106 3.67 20.67 4.99
C ARG A 106 4.78 19.77 4.50
N VAL A 107 4.44 18.77 3.71
CA VAL A 107 5.34 17.68 3.33
C VAL A 107 5.08 17.25 1.90
N VAL A 108 6.06 16.67 1.23
CA VAL A 108 5.99 16.30 -0.18
C VAL A 108 5.58 14.83 -0.32
N PHE A 109 4.59 14.56 -1.18
CA PHE A 109 4.17 13.21 -1.51
C PHE A 109 5.10 12.56 -2.55
N LEU A 110 5.59 11.35 -2.25
CA LEU A 110 6.48 10.61 -3.15
C LEU A 110 5.72 9.55 -3.94
N LYS A 111 5.24 8.49 -3.26
CA LYS A 111 4.52 7.37 -3.88
C LYS A 111 3.50 6.77 -2.92
N GLN A 112 2.52 6.05 -3.47
CA GLN A 112 1.63 5.20 -2.68
C GLN A 112 2.30 3.83 -2.49
N LEU A 113 2.32 3.33 -1.26
CA LEU A 113 2.84 2.01 -0.93
C LEU A 113 1.81 0.90 -1.21
N THR A 114 2.25 -0.35 -1.21
CA THR A 114 1.39 -1.52 -1.46
C THR A 114 0.26 -1.67 -0.45
N SER A 115 0.48 -1.22 0.80
CA SER A 115 -0.54 -1.15 1.84
C SER A 115 -1.63 -0.10 1.59
N GLY A 116 -1.42 0.81 0.63
CA GLY A 116 -2.27 1.97 0.38
C GLY A 116 -1.90 3.21 1.19
N LEU A 117 -0.91 3.13 2.08
CA LEU A 117 -0.37 4.29 2.79
C LEU A 117 0.47 5.17 1.85
N LEU A 118 0.52 6.46 2.14
CA LEU A 118 1.33 7.43 1.40
C LEU A 118 2.75 7.44 1.96
N LEU A 119 3.75 7.31 1.10
CA LEU A 119 5.13 7.64 1.43
C LEU A 119 5.34 9.13 1.22
N VAL A 120 5.77 9.78 2.29
CA VAL A 120 5.87 11.23 2.38
C VAL A 120 7.22 11.59 2.98
N THR A 121 7.80 12.70 2.52
CA THR A 121 8.98 13.30 3.15
C THR A 121 8.76 14.80 3.28
N GLY A 122 9.06 15.36 4.45
CA GLY A 122 9.30 16.80 4.55
C GLY A 122 10.80 16.96 4.67
N PRO A 123 11.52 17.48 3.66
CA PRO A 123 12.97 17.47 3.65
C PRO A 123 13.52 17.80 5.03
N PHE A 124 14.23 16.84 5.65
CA PHE A 124 14.35 16.79 7.11
C PHE A 124 15.02 18.04 7.67
N LYS A 125 15.92 18.64 6.87
CA LYS A 125 16.59 19.91 7.14
C LYS A 125 15.64 21.12 7.23
N ILE A 126 14.52 21.12 6.51
CA ILE A 126 13.59 22.26 6.42
C ILE A 126 12.57 22.21 7.56
N ASN A 127 11.91 21.06 7.74
CA ASN A 127 10.71 20.98 8.58
C ASN A 127 10.73 19.81 9.59
N GLY A 128 11.77 18.98 9.57
CA GLY A 128 12.03 17.93 10.56
C GLY A 128 11.16 16.67 10.41
N VAL A 129 10.53 16.46 9.25
CA VAL A 129 9.65 15.31 9.02
C VAL A 129 10.38 14.25 8.18
N PRO A 130 10.87 13.15 8.77
CA PRO A 130 11.59 12.14 7.99
C PRO A 130 10.66 11.43 7.01
N LEU A 131 11.24 10.59 6.14
CA LEU A 131 10.54 9.60 5.34
C LEU A 131 9.59 8.81 6.24
N ARG A 132 8.29 8.96 5.97
CA ARG A 132 7.24 8.45 6.85
C ARG A 132 6.04 8.00 6.05
N ARG A 133 5.41 6.95 6.56
CA ARG A 133 4.10 6.48 6.08
C ARG A 133 2.98 7.28 6.72
N VAL A 134 2.07 7.79 5.90
CA VAL A 134 0.90 8.56 6.35
C VAL A 134 -0.36 8.00 5.70
N ASN A 135 -1.46 7.94 6.46
CA ASN A 135 -2.75 7.56 5.89
C ASN A 135 -3.36 8.76 5.16
N GLN A 136 -3.83 8.51 3.94
CA GLN A 136 -4.46 9.48 3.05
C GLN A 136 -5.63 10.27 3.67
N SER A 137 -6.38 9.68 4.61
CA SER A 137 -7.50 10.36 5.28
C SER A 137 -7.05 11.49 6.20
N TYR A 138 -5.81 11.44 6.72
CA TYR A 138 -5.27 12.44 7.65
C TYR A 138 -4.42 13.49 6.95
N VAL A 139 -4.70 13.73 5.67
CA VAL A 139 -3.93 14.63 4.83
C VAL A 139 -4.85 15.49 3.97
N ILE A 140 -4.51 16.77 3.89
CA ILE A 140 -5.03 17.69 2.87
C ILE A 140 -4.02 17.73 1.73
N GLY A 141 -4.46 17.41 0.51
CA GLY A 141 -3.65 17.63 -0.69
C GLY A 141 -3.84 19.06 -1.16
N THR A 142 -2.73 19.81 -1.28
CA THR A 142 -2.75 21.17 -1.80
C THR A 142 -2.61 21.17 -3.33
N SER A 143 -2.89 22.31 -3.95
CA SER A 143 -2.68 22.54 -5.38
C SER A 143 -1.20 22.65 -5.78
N THR A 144 -0.32 22.99 -4.83
CA THR A 144 1.12 23.14 -5.04
C THR A 144 1.81 21.80 -5.32
N LYS A 145 2.67 21.78 -6.35
CA LYS A 145 3.41 20.59 -6.79
C LYS A 145 4.89 20.91 -6.96
N VAL A 146 5.72 19.93 -6.61
CA VAL A 146 7.17 19.93 -6.77
C VAL A 146 7.55 18.84 -7.76
N ASP A 147 8.53 19.09 -8.63
CA ASP A 147 9.02 18.03 -9.51
C ASP A 147 9.86 16.99 -8.73
N ILE A 148 9.51 15.71 -8.91
CA ILE A 148 10.12 14.54 -8.23
C ILE A 148 10.81 13.62 -9.24
N SER A 149 10.88 13.99 -10.51
CA SER A 149 11.50 13.18 -11.58
C SER A 149 12.89 12.61 -11.21
N GLY A 150 13.71 13.37 -10.48
CA GLY A 150 15.06 12.97 -10.06
C GLY A 150 15.17 12.14 -8.77
N VAL A 151 14.07 11.77 -8.11
CA VAL A 151 14.10 11.07 -6.81
C VAL A 151 13.87 9.57 -6.98
N ASN A 152 14.83 8.76 -6.58
CA ASN A 152 14.66 7.31 -6.57
C ASN A 152 13.88 6.85 -5.32
N VAL A 153 12.72 6.24 -5.52
CA VAL A 153 11.81 5.79 -4.45
C VAL A 153 11.61 4.27 -4.47
N GLU A 154 12.29 3.52 -5.34
CA GLU A 154 12.03 2.09 -5.54
C GLU A 154 12.34 1.25 -4.30
N LYS A 155 13.42 1.59 -3.58
CA LYS A 155 13.88 0.90 -2.37
C LYS A 155 12.86 0.88 -1.21
N PHE A 156 11.94 1.84 -1.17
CA PHE A 156 11.07 2.05 0.01
C PHE A 156 9.75 1.28 -0.09
N ASP A 157 9.67 0.16 0.64
CA ASP A 157 8.45 -0.64 0.76
C ASP A 157 7.86 -0.65 2.18
N ASP A 158 6.67 -1.21 2.34
CA ASP A 158 5.99 -1.30 3.65
C ASP A 158 6.81 -2.01 4.73
N LYS A 159 7.63 -2.99 4.32
CA LYS A 159 8.53 -3.75 5.22
C LYS A 159 9.64 -2.86 5.79
N TYR A 160 10.14 -1.90 5.02
CA TYR A 160 11.19 -0.98 5.45
C TYR A 160 10.77 -0.15 6.67
N PHE A 161 9.48 0.16 6.76
CA PHE A 161 8.88 0.95 7.84
C PHE A 161 8.16 0.11 8.89
N ALA A 162 8.31 -1.21 8.88
CA ALA A 162 7.79 -2.06 9.93
C ALA A 162 8.47 -1.71 11.26
N LYS A 163 7.68 -1.65 12.34
CA LYS A 163 8.25 -1.51 13.68
C LYS A 163 8.85 -2.84 14.08
N GLU A 164 10.08 -2.83 14.56
CA GLU A 164 10.70 -3.99 15.20
C GLU A 164 9.96 -4.26 16.52
N ALA A 165 9.30 -5.41 16.59
CA ALA A 165 8.71 -5.90 17.83
C ALA A 165 9.82 -6.63 18.61
N GLU A 166 10.15 -6.12 19.78
CA GLU A 166 11.01 -6.85 20.70
C GLU A 166 10.25 -8.08 21.19
N LYS A 167 10.90 -9.24 21.13
CA LYS A 167 10.36 -10.43 21.78
C LYS A 167 10.31 -10.14 23.27
N LYS A 168 9.11 -10.09 23.84
CA LYS A 168 8.92 -10.02 25.30
C LYS A 168 9.71 -11.17 25.92
N LYS A 169 10.83 -10.87 26.59
CA LYS A 169 11.45 -11.80 27.52
C LYS A 169 10.46 -12.00 28.67
N LYS A 170 10.24 -13.25 29.12
CA LYS A 170 9.46 -13.51 30.33
C LYS A 170 10.27 -12.99 31.52
N LYS A 171 10.13 -11.70 31.82
CA LYS A 171 10.67 -11.08 33.03
C LYS A 171 9.66 -11.28 34.17
N GLY A 172 10.16 -11.61 35.37
CA GLY A 172 9.35 -11.71 36.58
C GLY A 172 8.85 -10.33 37.04
N GLU A 173 7.91 -10.31 37.99
CA GLU A 173 7.18 -9.11 38.44
C GLU A 173 8.09 -7.93 38.88
N GLY A 174 9.28 -8.22 39.43
CA GLY A 174 10.22 -7.21 39.91
C GLY A 174 11.06 -6.49 38.82
N GLU A 175 11.30 -7.11 37.66
CA GLU A 175 12.12 -6.53 36.59
C GLU A 175 11.29 -5.70 35.57
N PHE A 176 10.00 -5.57 35.82
CA PHE A 176 9.05 -4.86 34.94
C PHE A 176 9.17 -3.33 35.05
N PHE A 177 9.53 -2.79 36.22
CA PHE A 177 9.63 -1.35 36.47
C PHE A 177 10.99 -0.73 36.11
N GLU A 178 12.08 -1.50 36.08
CA GLU A 178 13.40 -1.00 35.67
C GLU A 178 13.55 -0.87 34.14
N ALA A 179 12.79 -1.65 33.37
CA ALA A 179 12.81 -1.62 31.91
C ALA A 179 12.21 -0.34 31.30
N GLU A 180 11.44 0.45 32.06
CA GLU A 180 10.86 1.70 31.56
C GLU A 180 11.91 2.83 31.40
N LYS A 181 13.10 2.65 31.99
CA LYS A 181 14.26 3.53 31.81
C LYS A 181 15.21 3.10 30.68
N GLU A 182 14.96 1.98 30.00
CA GLU A 182 15.84 1.46 28.94
C GLU A 182 15.86 2.38 27.70
N GLU A 183 17.01 3.03 27.54
CA GLU A 183 17.67 3.50 26.31
C GLU A 183 16.80 3.92 25.13
N LYS A 184 16.80 5.23 24.83
CA LYS A 184 16.31 5.77 23.54
C LYS A 184 16.94 4.99 22.39
N LYS A 185 16.16 4.10 21.74
CA LYS A 185 16.57 3.38 20.53
C LYS A 185 17.26 4.34 19.56
N GLN A 186 18.57 4.16 19.39
CA GLN A 186 19.33 4.96 18.46
C GLN A 186 18.87 4.64 17.04
N LEU A 187 18.66 5.69 16.23
CA LEU A 187 18.24 5.53 14.84
C LEU A 187 19.36 4.85 14.04
N PRO A 188 19.07 3.78 13.28
CA PRO A 188 20.07 3.09 12.49
C PRO A 188 20.64 4.03 11.43
N GLN A 189 21.96 3.97 11.25
CA GLN A 189 22.69 4.90 10.38
C GLN A 189 22.18 4.85 8.93
N GLY A 190 21.87 3.66 8.41
CA GLY A 190 21.34 3.50 7.05
C GLY A 190 20.06 4.28 6.76
N LYS A 191 19.16 4.46 7.76
CA LYS A 191 17.94 5.29 7.58
C LYS A 191 18.28 6.78 7.44
N LYS A 192 19.35 7.25 8.09
CA LYS A 192 19.82 8.64 7.97
C LYS A 192 20.43 8.89 6.59
N ASP A 193 21.18 7.92 6.07
CA ASP A 193 21.83 8.07 4.76
C ASP A 193 20.81 7.97 3.61
N ASP A 194 19.84 7.07 3.71
CA ASP A 194 18.68 7.01 2.81
C ASP A 194 17.90 8.34 2.79
N GLN A 195 17.69 8.95 3.96
CA GLN A 195 17.04 10.26 4.06
C GLN A 195 17.84 11.36 3.37
N LYS A 196 19.17 11.42 3.61
CA LYS A 196 20.04 12.43 2.99
C LYS A 196 20.03 12.31 1.47
N ALA A 197 20.05 11.09 0.93
CA ALA A 197 20.02 10.85 -0.51
C ALA A 197 18.72 11.38 -1.15
N VAL A 198 17.57 11.08 -0.56
CA VAL A 198 16.26 11.57 -1.03
C VAL A 198 16.14 13.08 -0.89
N ASP A 199 16.53 13.63 0.26
CA ASP A 199 16.42 15.07 0.52
C ASP A 199 17.37 15.89 -0.35
N ALA A 200 18.55 15.39 -0.68
CA ALA A 200 19.51 16.10 -1.53
C ALA A 200 18.94 16.36 -2.94
N ALA A 201 18.18 15.41 -3.50
CA ALA A 201 17.50 15.59 -4.77
C ALA A 201 16.33 16.57 -4.65
N LEU A 202 15.50 16.43 -3.61
CA LEU A 202 14.30 17.27 -3.42
C LEU A 202 14.61 18.72 -3.09
N ILE A 203 15.65 18.99 -2.29
CA ILE A 203 16.01 20.35 -1.89
C ILE A 203 16.37 21.19 -3.11
N LYS A 204 17.06 20.62 -4.11
CA LYS A 204 17.38 21.31 -5.37
C LYS A 204 16.11 21.76 -6.10
N SER A 205 15.12 20.87 -6.24
CA SER A 205 13.83 21.21 -6.85
C SER A 205 13.04 22.25 -6.04
N ILE A 206 13.17 22.23 -4.71
CA ILE A 206 12.47 23.16 -3.82
C ILE A 206 13.08 24.55 -3.86
N GLU A 207 14.41 24.64 -3.91
CA GLU A 207 15.12 25.93 -3.98
C GLU A 207 14.97 26.61 -5.35
N ALA A 208 14.68 25.85 -6.40
CA ALA A 208 14.33 26.41 -7.70
C ALA A 208 12.99 27.18 -7.72
N VAL A 209 12.08 26.89 -6.77
CA VAL A 209 10.79 27.58 -6.66
C VAL A 209 10.87 28.67 -5.57
N PRO A 210 10.62 29.94 -5.91
CA PRO A 210 10.63 31.04 -4.94
C PRO A 210 9.70 30.75 -3.75
N ASP A 211 10.17 31.07 -2.54
CA ASP A 211 9.44 30.95 -1.26
C ASP A 211 8.91 29.55 -0.89
N LEU A 212 9.20 28.50 -1.66
CA LEU A 212 8.71 27.16 -1.36
C LEU A 212 9.39 26.58 -0.11
N LYS A 213 10.66 26.92 0.12
CA LYS A 213 11.41 26.53 1.32
C LYS A 213 10.79 27.10 2.60
N THR A 214 10.42 28.38 2.59
CA THR A 214 9.76 29.05 3.72
C THR A 214 8.35 28.50 3.92
N TYR A 215 7.61 28.26 2.82
CA TYR A 215 6.30 27.61 2.85
C TYR A 215 6.35 26.23 3.51
N LEU A 216 7.28 25.35 3.13
CA LEU A 216 7.42 24.00 3.69
C LEU A 216 7.88 24.00 5.16
N GLY A 217 8.68 24.99 5.57
CA GLY A 217 9.10 25.19 6.96
C GLY A 217 7.96 25.62 7.88
N ALA A 218 7.06 26.46 7.36
CA ALA A 218 5.92 26.99 8.10
C ALA A 218 4.86 25.91 8.42
N ARG A 219 4.23 26.04 9.59
CA ARG A 219 3.14 25.16 10.04
C ARG A 219 1.79 25.74 9.62
N PHE A 220 0.92 24.88 9.11
CA PHE A 220 -0.49 25.19 8.90
C PHE A 220 -1.23 25.23 10.23
N SER A 221 -1.96 26.32 10.45
CA SER A 221 -2.95 26.50 11.50
C SER A 221 -4.08 27.37 10.96
N LEU A 222 -5.27 27.24 11.54
CA LEU A 222 -6.38 28.13 11.29
C LEU A 222 -6.29 29.28 12.30
N LYS A 223 -6.39 30.52 11.83
CA LYS A 223 -6.54 31.71 12.68
C LYS A 223 -8.02 32.03 12.86
N SER A 224 -8.32 32.89 13.84
CA SER A 224 -9.68 33.41 14.01
C SER A 224 -10.20 34.01 12.69
N GLY A 225 -11.44 33.71 12.33
CA GLY A 225 -12.08 34.15 11.09
C GLY A 225 -11.80 33.29 9.85
N MET A 226 -10.82 32.37 9.86
CA MET A 226 -10.56 31.49 8.71
C MET A 226 -11.50 30.29 8.71
N LYS A 227 -12.40 30.21 7.72
CA LYS A 227 -13.33 29.08 7.57
C LYS A 227 -12.81 28.06 6.54
N PRO A 228 -12.58 26.78 6.93
CA PRO A 228 -11.99 25.79 6.03
C PRO A 228 -12.77 25.50 4.74
N HIS A 229 -14.09 25.71 4.72
CA HIS A 229 -14.91 25.52 3.53
C HIS A 229 -14.76 26.66 2.50
N GLU A 230 -14.24 27.81 2.91
CA GLU A 230 -13.93 28.94 2.03
C GLU A 230 -12.47 28.88 1.53
N LEU A 231 -11.61 28.08 2.18
CA LEU A 231 -10.21 27.95 1.81
C LEU A 231 -10.03 27.01 0.61
N VAL A 232 -9.24 27.47 -0.36
CA VAL A 232 -8.72 26.64 -1.44
C VAL A 232 -7.34 26.15 -1.05
N PHE A 233 -7.17 24.83 -1.07
CA PHE A 233 -5.93 24.14 -0.71
C PHE A 233 -5.15 23.76 -1.96
#